data_AF-A0A0D0BWN2-F1
#
_entry.id   AF-A0A0D0BWN2-F1
#
_cell.length_a   1.000
_cell.length_b   1.000
_cell.length_c   1.000
_cell.angle_alpha   90.00
_cell.angle_beta   90.00
_cell.angle_gamma   90.00
#
_symmetry.space_group_name_H-M   'P 1'
#
loop_
_entity.id
_entity.type
_entity.pdbx_description
1 polymer ?
#
loop_
_entity_poly.entity_id
_entity_poly.type
_entity_poly.pdbx_seq_one_letter_code
_entity_poly.pdbx_strand_id
1 'polypeptide(L)' 'MDHLAVAYLGICWDLTTKIQMQDSHGGLGLTEGLAQNVPLTFGDITIYLQVHI' A
#
# COMPACT_ATOMS: atom_id res chain seq x y z
N MET A 1 10.15 2.48 7.64
CA MET A 1 9.36 3.72 7.50
C MET A 1 8.70 3.98 8.85
N ASP A 2 8.98 5.14 9.38
CA ASP A 2 8.47 5.71 10.62
C ASP A 2 6.93 5.73 10.63
N HIS A 3 6.34 5.02 11.60
CA HIS A 3 4.89 4.85 11.79
C HIS A 3 4.11 6.18 11.89
N LEU A 4 4.80 7.31 11.99
CA LEU A 4 4.23 8.66 12.07
C LEU A 4 3.76 9.21 10.72
N ALA A 5 4.38 8.82 9.60
CA ALA A 5 3.92 9.23 8.27
C ALA A 5 2.55 8.64 7.90
N VAL A 6 2.22 7.48 8.50
CA VAL A 6 0.97 6.72 8.29
C VAL A 6 -0.24 7.42 8.89
N ALA A 7 -0.08 8.00 10.08
CA ALA A 7 -1.16 8.69 10.78
C ALA A 7 -1.65 9.93 10.03
N TYR A 8 -0.80 10.56 9.22
CA TYR A 8 -1.13 11.80 8.51
C TYR A 8 -2.03 11.61 7.28
N LEU A 9 -2.09 10.40 6.70
CA LEU A 9 -2.94 10.11 5.53
C LEU A 9 -4.24 9.39 5.89
N GLY A 10 -4.41 8.96 7.15
CA GLY A 10 -5.61 8.24 7.59
C GLY A 10 -5.82 6.87 6.95
N ILE A 11 -4.81 6.34 6.25
CA ILE A 11 -4.86 5.03 5.59
C ILE A 11 -4.49 3.98 6.63
N CYS A 12 -5.45 3.13 6.98
CA CYS A 12 -5.24 1.94 7.79
C CYS A 12 -5.00 0.73 6.86
N TRP A 13 -4.08 -0.15 7.23
CA TRP A 13 -3.83 -1.39 6.50
C TRP A 13 -3.63 -2.57 7.43
N ASP A 14 -3.96 -3.75 6.93
CA ASP A 14 -3.69 -5.01 7.61
C ASP A 14 -2.19 -5.34 7.51
N LEU A 15 -1.54 -5.43 8.67
CA LEU A 15 -0.11 -5.75 8.80
C LEU A 15 0.19 -7.25 8.63
N THR A 16 -0.84 -8.09 8.67
CA THR A 16 -0.68 -9.56 8.61
C THR A 16 -0.66 -10.06 7.16
N THR A 17 -1.39 -9.39 6.27
CA THR A 17 -1.41 -9.71 4.84
C THR A 17 -0.18 -9.14 4.14
N LYS A 18 0.86 -9.96 4.03
CA LYS A 18 2.10 -9.62 3.34
C LYS A 18 2.38 -10.59 2.20
N ILE A 19 2.91 -10.08 1.08
CA ILE A 19 3.27 -10.89 -0.09
C ILE A 19 4.72 -10.66 -0.48
N GLN A 20 5.31 -11.66 -1.15
CA GLN A 20 6.59 -11.51 -1.83
C GLN A 20 6.37 -10.77 -3.15
N MET A 21 7.10 -9.68 -3.35
CA MET A 21 7.16 -8.96 -4.62
C MET A 21 8.59 -8.90 -5.13
N GLN A 22 8.73 -8.99 -6.44
CA GLN A 22 9.98 -8.74 -7.13
C GLN A 22 10.03 -7.27 -7.54
N ASP A 23 11.08 -6.56 -7.14
CA ASP A 23 11.32 -5.17 -7.55
C ASP A 23 11.80 -5.09 -9.01
N SER A 24 11.91 -3.86 -9.52
CA SER A 24 12.36 -3.61 -10.89
C SER A 24 13.79 -4.08 -11.18
N HIS A 25 14.59 -4.35 -10.16
CA HIS A 25 15.97 -4.83 -10.26
C HIS A 25 16.08 -6.35 -10.05
N GLY A 26 14.95 -7.03 -9.84
CA GLY A 26 14.91 -8.48 -9.63
C GLY A 26 15.11 -8.92 -8.19
N GLY A 27 15.17 -7.98 -7.23
CA GLY A 27 15.22 -8.29 -5.80
C GLY A 27 13.86 -8.75 -5.28
N LEU A 28 13.84 -9.80 -4.47
CA LEU A 28 12.62 -10.22 -3.76
C LEU A 28 12.52 -9.49 -2.42
N GLY A 29 11.44 -8.73 -2.26
CA GLY A 29 11.08 -8.02 -1.04
C GLY A 29 9.71 -8.48 -0.52
N LEU A 30 9.45 -8.19 0.75
CA LEU A 30 8.19 -8.51 1.42
C LEU A 30 7.43 -7.20 1.61
N THR A 31 6.16 -7.14 1.23
CA THR A 31 5.31 -5.95 1.42
C THR A 31 5.04 -5.71 2.91
N GLU A 32 4.79 -4.48 3.31
CA GLU A 32 4.52 -4.10 4.70
C GLU A 32 3.08 -4.32 5.15
N GLY A 33 2.14 -4.50 4.21
CA GLY A 33 0.77 -4.86 4.52
C GLY A 33 -0.19 -4.62 3.35
N LEU A 34 -1.49 -4.69 3.62
CA LEU A 34 -2.55 -4.49 2.64
C LEU A 34 -3.53 -3.41 3.09
N ALA A 35 -3.52 -2.27 2.42
CA ALA A 35 -4.55 -1.25 2.55
C ALA A 35 -5.73 -1.61 1.62
N GLN A 36 -6.94 -1.61 2.14
CA GLN A 36 -8.14 -1.97 1.38
C GLN A 36 -9.03 -0.75 1.14
N ASN A 37 -9.71 -0.73 0.00
CA ASN A 37 -10.65 0.32 -0.38
C ASN A 37 -10.02 1.73 -0.34
N VAL A 38 -8.78 1.84 -0.82
CA VAL A 38 -8.06 3.11 -0.88
C VAL A 38 -8.55 3.87 -2.13
N PRO A 39 -9.06 5.09 -2.00
CA PRO A 39 -9.39 5.92 -3.15
C PRO A 39 -8.10 6.44 -3.80
N LEU A 40 -7.89 6.11 -5.07
CA LEU A 40 -6.84 6.69 -5.90
C LEU A 40 -7.49 7.49 -7.02
N THR A 41 -7.13 8.76 -7.12
CA THR A 41 -7.64 9.67 -8.14
C THR A 41 -6.65 9.77 -9.30
N PHE A 42 -7.12 9.44 -10.50
CA PHE A 42 -6.39 9.55 -11.75
C PHE A 42 -7.11 10.55 -12.65
N GLY A 43 -6.63 11.80 -12.68
CA GLY A 43 -7.36 12.89 -13.33
C GLY A 43 -8.67 13.18 -12.58
N ASP A 44 -9.80 12.99 -13.23
CA ASP A 44 -11.15 13.18 -12.71
C ASP A 44 -11.85 11.88 -12.28
N ILE A 45 -11.17 10.74 -12.41
CA ILE A 45 -11.70 9.42 -12.05
C ILE A 45 -11.12 8.97 -10.70
N THR A 46 -11.98 8.60 -9.77
CA THR A 46 -11.58 7.96 -8.50
C THR A 46 -11.86 6.47 -8.57
N ILE A 47 -10.82 5.65 -8.35
CA ILE A 47 -10.90 4.20 -8.32
C ILE A 47 -10.55 3.73 -6.91
N TYR A 48 -11.33 2.81 -6.38
CA TYR A 48 -11.06 2.17 -5.09
C TYR A 48 -10.25 0.90 -5.32
N LEU A 49 -9.03 0.87 -4.79
CA LEU A 49 -8.10 -0.25 -4.99
C LEU A 49 -7.65 -0.85 -3.67
N GLN A 50 -7.18 -2.09 -3.74
CA GLN A 50 -6.35 -2.69 -2.72
C GLN A 50 -4.89 -2.36 -3.04
N VAL A 51 -4.15 -1.84 -2.05
CA VAL A 51 -2.77 -1.40 -2.21
C VAL A 51 -1.89 -2.16 -1.24
N HIS A 52 -0.94 -2.90 -1.78
CA HIS A 52 0.16 -3.45 -0.98
C HIS A 52 1.16 -2.34 -0.69
N ILE A 53 1.46 -2.14 0.59
CA ILE A 53 2.42 -1.13 1.07
C ILE A 53 3.82 -1.71 1.03
#